data_AF-A0A4Q7VB92-F1
#
_entry.id   AF-A0A4Q7VB92-F1
#
_cell.length_a   1.000
_cell.length_b   1.000
_cell.length_c   1.000
_cell.angle_alpha   90.00
_cell.angle_beta   90.00
_cell.angle_gamma   90.00
#
_symmetry.space_group_name_H-M   'P 1'
#
loop_
_entity.id
_entity.type
_entity.pdbx_description
1 polymer ?
#
loop_
_entity_poly.entity_id
_entity_poly.type
_entity_poly.pdbx_seq_one_letter_code
_entity_poly.pdbx_strand_id
1 'polypeptide(L)'
;MIRHFVIPAVAAIVLSGCASKAIYDQNDLHFILPCKTDTAACMKKMEQSCAQVKGQVMSRNIVQEEMPVVQIICRPPAKKKPQAE
;
A
#
# COMPACT_ATOMS: atom_id res chain seq x y z
N MET A 1 -49.99 -28.73 -31.72
CA MET A 1 -48.54 -28.84 -31.48
C MET A 1 -48.06 -27.51 -30.90
N ILE A 2 -47.86 -27.43 -29.58
CA ILE A 2 -47.48 -26.19 -28.90
C ILE A 2 -45.95 -26.09 -28.88
N ARG A 3 -45.43 -25.15 -29.66
CA ARG A 3 -44.00 -24.95 -29.91
C ARG A 3 -43.44 -24.07 -28.78
N HIS A 4 -42.76 -24.69 -27.82
CA HIS A 4 -42.16 -24.00 -26.68
C HIS A 4 -40.93 -23.23 -27.16
N PHE A 5 -41.02 -21.89 -27.16
CA PHE A 5 -39.92 -20.99 -27.44
C PHE A 5 -39.05 -20.87 -26.18
N VAL A 6 -37.91 -21.55 -26.16
CA VAL A 6 -36.92 -21.44 -25.09
C VAL A 6 -36.10 -20.18 -25.33
N ILE A 7 -36.43 -19.09 -24.65
CA ILE A 7 -35.63 -17.85 -24.69
C ILE A 7 -34.40 -18.09 -23.80
N PRO A 8 -33.17 -18.01 -24.32
CA PRO A 8 -31.99 -18.10 -23.46
C PRO A 8 -31.89 -16.78 -22.69
N ALA A 9 -32.17 -16.84 -21.39
CA ALA A 9 -31.87 -15.75 -20.48
C ALA A 9 -30.35 -15.56 -20.43
N VAL A 10 -29.84 -14.62 -21.21
CA VAL A 10 -28.45 -14.17 -21.13
C VAL A 10 -28.31 -13.48 -19.77
N ALA A 11 -27.90 -14.25 -18.77
CA ALA A 11 -27.49 -13.73 -17.48
C ALA A 11 -26.27 -12.82 -17.71
N ALA A 12 -26.50 -11.52 -17.75
CA ALA A 12 -25.45 -10.52 -17.70
C ALA A 12 -24.80 -10.63 -16.32
N ILE A 13 -23.75 -11.45 -16.22
CA ILE A 13 -22.89 -11.50 -15.05
C ILE A 13 -22.19 -10.16 -15.00
N VAL A 14 -22.77 -9.22 -14.25
CA VAL A 14 -22.13 -7.96 -13.90
C VAL A 14 -20.95 -8.36 -13.03
N LEU A 15 -19.77 -8.46 -13.65
CA LEU A 15 -18.50 -8.58 -12.94
C LEU A 15 -18.42 -7.35 -12.04
N SER A 16 -18.84 -7.52 -10.78
CA SER A 16 -18.61 -6.56 -9.71
C SER A 16 -17.10 -6.47 -9.55
N GLY A 17 -16.47 -5.62 -10.34
CA GLY A 17 -15.05 -5.35 -10.27
C GLY A 17 -14.77 -4.90 -8.85
N CYS A 18 -14.07 -5.74 -8.08
CA CYS A 18 -13.47 -5.32 -6.84
C CYS A 18 -12.62 -4.10 -7.18
N ALA A 19 -13.04 -2.92 -6.72
CA ALA A 19 -12.28 -1.70 -6.89
C ALA A 19 -10.96 -1.87 -6.15
N SER A 20 -9.95 -2.37 -6.86
CA SER A 20 -8.58 -2.48 -6.37
C SER A 20 -8.09 -1.06 -6.10
N LYS A 21 -8.27 -0.59 -4.87
CA LYS A 21 -7.64 0.65 -4.42
C LYS A 21 -6.14 0.45 -4.58
N ALA A 22 -5.46 1.40 -5.22
CA ALA A 22 -4.01 1.41 -5.30
C ALA A 22 -3.47 1.33 -3.86
N ILE A 23 -2.79 0.22 -3.55
CA ILE A 23 -2.18 0.00 -2.22
C ILE A 23 -0.96 0.92 -2.06
N TYR A 24 -0.39 1.38 -3.19
CA TYR A 24 0.78 2.25 -3.28
C TYR A 24 0.38 3.65 -3.73
N ASP A 25 0.71 4.65 -2.91
CA ASP A 25 0.63 6.05 -3.29
C ASP A 25 2.00 6.49 -3.81
N GLN A 26 2.06 7.26 -4.90
CA GLN A 26 3.34 7.76 -5.44
C GLN A 26 4.09 8.66 -4.44
N ASN A 27 3.40 9.18 -3.42
CA ASN A 27 4.02 10.00 -2.38
C ASN A 27 4.55 9.20 -1.19
N ASP A 28 4.42 7.87 -1.20
CA ASP A 28 4.98 7.04 -0.14
C ASP A 28 6.51 7.10 -0.15
N LEU A 29 7.09 7.33 1.02
CA LEU A 29 8.53 7.32 1.26
C LEU A 29 8.94 5.92 1.71
N HIS A 30 9.90 5.33 1.00
CA HIS A 30 10.41 4.00 1.29
C HIS A 30 11.76 4.14 1.98
N PHE A 31 11.80 3.83 3.28
CA PHE A 31 13.06 3.83 4.03
C PHE A 31 13.60 2.39 4.10
N ILE A 32 14.87 2.22 3.75
CA ILE A 32 15.57 0.94 3.73
C ILE A 32 16.88 1.14 4.50
N LEU A 33 17.08 0.37 5.56
CA LEU A 33 18.23 0.50 6.44
C LEU A 33 18.85 -0.88 6.72
N PRO A 34 20.09 -1.12 6.25
CA PRO A 34 20.89 -2.27 6.69
C PRO A 34 21.25 -2.12 8.17
N CYS A 35 21.07 -3.19 8.94
CA CYS A 35 21.23 -3.20 10.38
C CYS A 35 22.23 -4.25 10.82
N LYS A 36 23.31 -3.81 11.48
CA LYS A 36 24.42 -4.70 11.88
C LYS A 36 24.25 -5.35 13.24
N THR A 37 23.39 -4.81 14.10
CA THR A 37 23.32 -5.21 15.52
C THR A 37 21.90 -5.47 15.98
N ASP A 38 21.07 -4.43 16.08
CA ASP A 38 19.72 -4.53 16.63
C ASP A 38 18.67 -4.05 15.61
N THR A 39 17.93 -5.00 15.05
CA THR A 39 16.86 -4.73 14.08
C THR A 39 15.69 -3.97 14.70
N ALA A 40 15.41 -4.15 16.00
CA ALA A 40 14.36 -3.43 16.69
C ALA A 40 14.73 -1.96 16.89
N ALA A 41 15.98 -1.69 17.30
CA ALA A 41 16.48 -0.31 17.41
C ALA A 41 16.48 0.40 16.05
N CYS A 42 16.90 -0.30 14.99
CA CYS A 42 16.81 0.19 13.62
C CYS A 42 15.37 0.52 13.19
N MET A 43 14.44 -0.40 13.43
CA MET A 43 13.02 -0.21 13.11
C MET A 43 12.50 1.06 13.79
N LYS A 44 12.76 1.19 15.09
CA LYS A 44 12.35 2.37 15.87
C LYS A 44 12.94 3.67 15.30
N LYS A 45 14.21 3.67 14.87
CA LYS A 45 14.83 4.83 14.23
C LYS A 45 14.14 5.20 12.92
N MET A 46 13.76 4.22 12.11
CA MET A 46 13.03 4.47 10.87
C MET A 46 11.62 5.00 11.13
N GLU A 47 10.90 4.46 12.11
CA GLU A 47 9.60 4.98 12.52
C GLU A 47 9.69 6.44 12.98
N GLN A 48 10.75 6.79 13.73
CA GLN A 48 11.03 8.17 14.13
C GLN A 48 11.24 9.08 12.91
N SER A 49 12.01 8.63 11.91
CA SER A 49 12.18 9.38 10.66
C SER A 49 10.85 9.60 9.93
N CYS A 50 9.96 8.60 9.93
CA CYS A 50 8.61 8.76 9.38
C CYS A 50 7.79 9.80 10.18
N ALA A 51 7.88 9.78 11.52
CA ALA A 51 7.20 10.76 12.36
C ALA A 51 7.72 12.20 12.15
N GLN A 52 9.02 12.38 11.86
CA GLN A 52 9.61 13.70 11.59
C GLN A 52 8.99 14.39 10.36
N VAL A 53 8.61 13.62 9.34
CA VAL A 53 7.88 14.14 8.17
C VAL A 53 6.37 14.20 8.38
N LYS A 54 5.91 14.03 9.64
CA LYS A 54 4.50 13.91 10.02
C LYS A 54 3.77 12.80 9.26
N GLY A 55 4.51 11.79 8.82
CA GLY A 55 3.98 10.68 8.04
C GLY A 55 3.41 9.57 8.92
N GLN A 56 2.61 8.72 8.29
CA GLN A 56 2.05 7.52 8.89
C GLN A 56 2.82 6.29 8.40
N VAL A 57 3.25 5.41 9.31
CA VAL A 57 3.85 4.13 8.92
C VAL A 57 2.77 3.21 8.36
N MET A 58 2.89 2.89 7.08
CA MET A 58 1.96 2.05 6.34
C MET A 58 2.35 0.57 6.40
N SER A 59 3.66 0.28 6.36
CA SER A 59 4.19 -1.06 6.38
C SER A 59 5.55 -1.11 7.07
N ARG A 60 5.86 -2.27 7.66
CA ARG A 60 7.12 -2.60 8.31
C ARG A 60 7.54 -3.98 7.83
N ASN A 61 8.79 -4.12 7.40
CA ASN A 61 9.35 -5.39 7.01
C ASN A 61 10.79 -5.52 7.50
N ILE A 62 11.22 -6.75 7.74
CA ILE A 62 12.61 -7.09 8.05
C ILE A 62 13.00 -8.20 7.09
N VAL A 63 13.97 -7.92 6.23
CA VAL A 63 14.54 -8.89 5.31
C VAL A 63 15.78 -9.47 5.97
N GLN A 64 15.73 -10.76 6.30
CA GLN A 64 16.84 -11.50 6.91
C GLN A 64 17.75 -12.02 5.81
N GLU A 65 18.75 -11.22 5.43
CA GLU A 65 19.90 -11.64 4.63
C GLU A 65 21.16 -11.70 5.51
N GLU A 66 22.35 -11.89 4.89
CA GLU A 66 23.64 -11.91 5.59
C GLU A 66 23.81 -10.69 6.52
N MET A 67 23.26 -9.54 6.13
CA MET A 67 23.01 -8.41 7.01
C MET A 67 21.51 -8.09 7.00
N PRO A 68 20.81 -8.12 8.14
CA PRO A 68 19.37 -7.88 8.14
C PRO A 68 19.06 -6.45 7.73
N VAL A 69 18.07 -6.30 6.85
CA VAL A 69 17.62 -5.00 6.33
C VAL A 69 16.23 -4.71 6.85
N VAL A 70 16.07 -3.57 7.52
CA VAL A 70 14.77 -3.07 7.96
C VAL A 70 14.21 -2.18 6.85
N GLN A 71 12.92 -2.36 6.53
CA GLN A 71 12.21 -1.58 5.54
C GLN A 71 10.93 -1.01 6.14
N ILE A 72 10.63 0.27 5.90
CA ILE A 72 9.32 0.84 6.21
C ILE A 72 8.77 1.61 5.02
N ILE A 73 7.46 1.58 4.86
CA ILE A 73 6.73 2.46 3.96
C ILE A 73 6.08 3.53 4.82
N CYS A 74 6.41 4.79 4.57
CA CYS A 74 5.89 5.94 5.29
C CYS A 74 5.06 6.81 4.34
N ARG A 75 3.82 7.11 4.70
CA ARG A 75 2.95 8.00 3.92
C ARG A 75 2.96 9.40 4.52
N PRO A 76 3.58 10.39 3.88
CA PRO A 76 3.50 11.79 4.31
C PRO A 76 2.06 12.30 4.23
N PRO A 77 1.72 13.37 4.96
CA PRO A 77 0.42 14.01 4.80
C PRO A 77 0.28 14.56 3.38
N ALA A 78 -0.92 14.42 2.81
CA ALA A 78 -1.21 14.99 1.50
C ALA A 78 -0.89 16.50 1.52
N LYS A 79 0.01 16.94 0.64
CA LYS A 79 0.21 18.37 0.40
C LYS A 79 -1.09 18.88 -0.20
N LYS A 80 -1.79 19.79 0.51
CA LYS A 80 -2.91 20.52 -0.10
C LYS A 80 -2.39 21.16 -1.38
N LYS A 81 -2.94 20.79 -2.54
CA LYS A 81 -2.67 21.52 -3.78
C LYS A 81 -2.98 23.00 -3.51
N PRO A 82 -2.15 23.96 -3.95
CA PRO A 82 -2.58 25.34 -4.03
C PRO A 82 -3.90 25.34 -4.80
N GLN A 83 -4.94 25.91 -4.20
CA GLN A 83 -6.20 26.17 -4.88
C GLN A 83 -5.83 27.15 -6.00
N ALA A 84 -5.97 26.72 -7.26
CA ALA A 84 -5.73 27.61 -8.38
C ALA A 84 -6.72 28.78 -8.25
N GLU A 85 -6.18 29.99 -8.19
CA GLU A 85 -6.93 31.25 -8.29
C GLU A 85 -7.67 31.37 -9.62
#